data_AF-A0A9D0VC46-F1
#
_entry.id   AF-A0A9D0VC46-F1
#
_cell.length_a   1.000
_cell.length_b   1.000
_cell.length_c   1.000
_cell.angle_alpha   90.00
_cell.angle_beta   90.00
_cell.angle_gamma   90.00
#
_symmetry.space_group_name_H-M   'P 1'
#
loop_
_entity.id
_entity.type
_entity.pdbx_description
1 polymer ?
#
loop_
_entity_poly.entity_id
_entity_poly.type
_entity_poly.pdbx_seq_one_letter_code
_entity_poly.pdbx_strand_id
1 'polypeptide(L)'
;MSPLHRILLLSSAMLGTTTAQASCPITISTTTFADDLAQAQATYTELDVDKFRTAMGQVHEDLLCLDEEIPPHLAAEMHRFEGLLAFLDRRSDRSTTAFAAARSIEPHYRFLDSFVPPGNPVLGDYSALNPDDGKSLTLIEPEEGRIVLDGRSSLSRSTSFPTIFQLVDDSGDVRSTHYLWPEEPSPPYAERSVPITHQQRTRGSDAIAAVRTGPDRGLLTGAGLSGLTAILLYGGAFVVHQRYDNPDTNVAQLGGLRAVNNALVLASGASATVAVGLGSSAFFVARF
;
A
#
# COMPACT_ATOMS: atom_id res chain seq x y z
N MET A 1 -71.52 -21.32 24.06
CA MET A 1 -70.77 -22.54 23.70
C MET A 1 -69.58 -22.09 22.87
N SER A 2 -68.39 -22.03 23.50
CA SER A 2 -67.14 -21.56 22.88
C SER A 2 -66.25 -22.76 22.53
N PRO A 3 -65.47 -22.71 21.43
CA PRO A 3 -64.30 -23.57 21.28
C PRO A 3 -63.00 -22.82 21.55
N LEU A 4 -62.23 -23.37 22.50
CA LEU A 4 -60.87 -22.98 22.86
C LEU A 4 -59.89 -23.23 21.70
N HIS A 5 -59.08 -22.22 21.35
CA HIS A 5 -57.86 -22.39 20.55
C HIS A 5 -56.65 -22.45 21.50
N ARG A 6 -55.98 -23.60 21.54
CA ARG A 6 -54.67 -23.79 22.19
C ARG A 6 -53.57 -23.29 21.23
N ILE A 7 -52.91 -22.20 21.59
CA ILE A 7 -51.71 -21.72 20.92
C ILE A 7 -50.50 -22.34 21.65
N LEU A 8 -49.72 -23.14 20.93
CA LEU A 8 -48.49 -23.77 21.41
C LEU A 8 -47.33 -22.84 21.04
N LEU A 9 -46.74 -22.17 22.02
CA LEU A 9 -45.54 -21.34 21.85
C LEU A 9 -44.30 -22.25 21.85
N LEU A 10 -43.70 -22.45 20.68
CA LEU A 10 -42.35 -23.02 20.56
C LEU A 10 -41.33 -21.93 20.90
N SER A 11 -40.67 -22.07 22.04
CA SER A 11 -39.50 -21.27 22.40
C SER A 11 -38.26 -21.81 21.68
N SER A 12 -37.86 -21.17 20.58
CA SER A 12 -36.57 -21.42 19.93
C SER A 12 -35.46 -20.78 20.76
N ALA A 13 -34.67 -21.61 21.45
CA ALA A 13 -33.43 -21.18 22.08
C ALA A 13 -32.40 -20.82 21.00
N MET A 14 -32.09 -19.53 20.88
CA MET A 14 -30.98 -19.02 20.07
C MET A 14 -29.68 -19.36 20.78
N LEU A 15 -29.02 -20.46 20.39
CA LEU A 15 -27.64 -20.73 20.75
C LEU A 15 -26.76 -19.68 20.06
N GLY A 16 -26.26 -18.71 20.82
CA GLY A 16 -25.26 -17.77 20.34
C GLY A 16 -23.96 -18.50 20.06
N THR A 17 -23.60 -18.65 18.79
CA THR A 17 -22.27 -19.06 18.38
C THR A 17 -21.31 -17.91 18.66
N THR A 18 -20.54 -18.01 19.74
CA THR A 18 -19.32 -17.22 19.89
C THR A 18 -18.40 -17.57 18.71
N THR A 19 -18.23 -16.64 17.78
CA THR A 19 -17.22 -16.75 16.74
C THR A 19 -15.86 -16.67 17.42
N ALA A 20 -15.30 -17.84 17.74
CA ALA A 20 -13.91 -17.93 18.16
C ALA A 20 -13.08 -17.30 17.03
N GLN A 21 -12.32 -16.25 17.34
CA GLN A 21 -11.19 -15.88 16.50
C GLN A 21 -10.39 -17.15 16.28
N ALA A 22 -10.08 -17.46 15.02
CA ALA A 22 -9.26 -18.62 14.71
C ALA A 22 -7.96 -18.45 15.49
N SER A 23 -7.82 -19.21 16.57
CA SER A 23 -6.61 -19.21 17.37
C SER A 23 -5.55 -19.82 16.49
N CYS A 24 -4.67 -19.00 15.92
CA CYS A 24 -3.50 -19.46 15.20
C CYS A 24 -2.62 -20.24 16.18
N PRO A 25 -2.55 -21.58 16.07
CA PRO A 25 -1.77 -22.38 17.02
C PRO A 25 -0.27 -22.15 16.85
N ILE A 26 0.12 -21.63 15.68
CA ILE A 26 1.47 -21.31 15.27
C ILE A 26 1.41 -19.92 14.63
N THR A 27 2.27 -19.01 15.09
CA THR A 27 2.45 -17.70 14.44
C THR A 27 3.43 -17.82 13.29
N ILE A 28 3.23 -17.00 12.25
CA ILE A 28 4.02 -16.99 11.03
C ILE A 28 4.77 -15.67 10.92
N SER A 29 6.10 -15.73 10.83
CA SER A 29 6.92 -14.55 10.54
C SER A 29 6.80 -14.12 9.09
N THR A 30 7.11 -12.86 8.78
CA THR A 30 7.16 -12.37 7.40
C THR A 30 8.22 -13.07 6.55
N THR A 31 9.28 -13.59 7.17
CA THR A 31 10.31 -14.38 6.46
C THR A 31 9.74 -15.72 5.99
N THR A 32 9.05 -16.44 6.88
CA THR A 32 8.37 -17.70 6.54
C THR A 32 7.32 -17.48 5.44
N PHE A 33 6.49 -16.45 5.60
CA PHE A 33 5.49 -16.08 4.59
C PHE A 33 6.11 -15.75 3.23
N ALA A 34 7.26 -15.07 3.20
CA ALA A 34 8.00 -14.82 1.97
C ALA A 34 8.51 -16.12 1.31
N ASP A 35 8.99 -17.08 2.11
CA ASP A 35 9.41 -18.40 1.62
C ASP A 35 8.23 -19.16 1.00
N ASP A 36 7.04 -19.09 1.60
CA ASP A 36 5.82 -19.73 1.08
C ASP A 36 5.34 -19.09 -0.24
N LEU A 37 5.42 -17.77 -0.36
CA LEU A 37 5.18 -17.06 -1.63
C LEU A 37 6.20 -17.49 -2.71
N ALA A 38 7.49 -17.57 -2.37
CA ALA A 38 8.52 -18.02 -3.29
C ALA A 38 8.29 -19.47 -3.76
N GLN A 39 7.83 -20.34 -2.86
CA GLN A 39 7.44 -21.71 -3.19
C GLN A 39 6.22 -21.75 -4.13
N ALA A 40 5.20 -20.91 -3.90
CA ALA A 40 4.08 -20.77 -4.81
C ALA A 40 4.56 -20.33 -6.20
N GLN A 41 5.44 -19.34 -6.30
CA GLN A 41 6.02 -18.91 -7.57
C GLN A 41 6.75 -20.04 -8.32
N ALA A 42 7.52 -20.86 -7.60
CA ALA A 42 8.22 -22.00 -8.17
C ALA A 42 7.24 -23.00 -8.81
N THR A 43 6.16 -23.35 -8.09
CA THR A 43 5.13 -24.27 -8.62
C THR A 43 4.41 -23.72 -9.85
N TYR A 44 4.14 -22.41 -9.89
CA TYR A 44 3.58 -21.77 -11.09
C TYR A 44 4.55 -21.84 -12.27
N THR A 45 5.84 -21.61 -12.04
CA THR A 45 6.88 -21.64 -13.08
C THR A 45 7.04 -23.04 -13.68
N GLU A 46 6.82 -24.09 -12.89
CA GLU A 46 6.80 -25.48 -13.34
C GLU A 46 5.52 -25.85 -14.12
N LEU A 47 4.57 -24.90 -14.27
CA LEU A 47 3.25 -25.09 -14.87
C LEU A 47 2.41 -26.16 -14.16
N ASP A 48 2.68 -26.42 -12.88
CA ASP A 48 1.93 -27.34 -12.04
C ASP A 48 0.80 -26.59 -11.34
N VAL A 49 -0.31 -26.42 -12.06
CA VAL A 49 -1.47 -25.63 -11.61
C VAL A 49 -2.04 -26.14 -10.30
N ASP A 50 -2.08 -27.45 -10.07
CA ASP A 50 -2.66 -28.02 -8.86
C ASP A 50 -1.75 -27.83 -7.64
N LYS A 51 -0.42 -27.94 -7.82
CA LYS A 51 0.52 -27.53 -6.77
C LYS A 51 0.46 -26.03 -6.50
N PHE A 52 0.32 -25.19 -7.51
CA PHE A 52 0.17 -23.75 -7.31
C PHE A 52 -1.09 -23.41 -6.51
N ARG A 53 -2.23 -24.02 -6.82
CA ARG A 53 -3.46 -23.87 -6.02
C ARG A 53 -3.26 -24.29 -4.56
N THR A 54 -2.58 -25.41 -4.36
CA THR A 54 -2.28 -25.93 -3.02
C THR A 54 -1.37 -24.97 -2.25
N ALA A 55 -0.31 -24.49 -2.89
CA ALA A 55 0.62 -23.52 -2.30
C ALA A 55 -0.08 -22.19 -1.97
N MET A 56 -0.95 -21.68 -2.84
CA MET A 56 -1.74 -20.48 -2.53
C MET A 56 -2.74 -20.69 -1.40
N GLY A 57 -3.31 -21.91 -1.28
CA GLY A 57 -4.11 -22.27 -0.11
C GLY A 57 -3.32 -22.15 1.19
N GLN A 58 -2.09 -22.66 1.21
CA GLN A 58 -1.17 -22.53 2.34
C GLN A 58 -0.83 -21.07 2.64
N VAL A 59 -0.46 -20.28 1.62
CA VAL A 59 -0.20 -18.84 1.74
C VAL A 59 -1.38 -18.09 2.38
N HIS A 60 -2.63 -18.43 2.03
CA HIS A 60 -3.81 -17.82 2.67
C HIS A 60 -3.92 -18.18 4.15
N GLU A 61 -3.68 -19.43 4.52
CA GLU A 61 -3.68 -19.87 5.91
C GLU A 61 -2.59 -19.16 6.72
N ASP A 62 -1.39 -19.04 6.14
CA ASP A 62 -0.24 -18.39 6.77
C ASP A 62 -0.44 -16.88 6.92
N LEU A 63 -1.05 -16.23 5.91
CA LEU A 63 -1.40 -14.80 5.96
C LEU A 63 -2.28 -14.48 7.18
N LEU A 64 -3.27 -15.33 7.47
CA LEU A 64 -4.17 -15.14 8.62
C LEU A 64 -3.44 -15.28 9.97
N CYS A 65 -2.27 -15.92 9.97
CA CYS A 65 -1.47 -16.20 11.17
C CYS A 65 -0.17 -15.40 11.25
N LEU A 66 -0.02 -14.34 10.43
CA LEU A 66 1.11 -13.41 10.54
C LEU A 66 1.16 -12.72 11.92
N ASP A 67 2.33 -12.76 12.57
CA ASP A 67 2.62 -12.02 13.82
C ASP A 67 3.34 -10.68 13.60
N GLU A 68 3.78 -10.43 12.37
CA GLU A 68 4.53 -9.24 11.96
C GLU A 68 3.75 -8.41 10.93
N GLU A 69 3.99 -7.10 10.91
CA GLU A 69 3.45 -6.23 9.86
C GLU A 69 3.95 -6.67 8.50
N ILE A 70 3.04 -6.90 7.55
CA ILE A 70 3.42 -7.31 6.20
C ILE A 70 4.14 -6.16 5.49
N PRO A 71 5.36 -6.36 4.96
CA PRO A 71 6.01 -5.36 4.13
C PRO A 71 5.23 -5.10 2.84
N PRO A 72 5.18 -3.85 2.33
CA PRO A 72 4.44 -3.54 1.10
C PRO A 72 4.80 -4.41 -0.11
N HIS A 73 6.06 -4.80 -0.27
CA HIS A 73 6.48 -5.63 -1.41
C HIS A 73 5.88 -7.06 -1.34
N LEU A 74 5.79 -7.66 -0.15
CA LEU A 74 5.14 -8.97 0.04
C LEU A 74 3.62 -8.86 -0.16
N ALA A 75 3.00 -7.77 0.28
CA ALA A 75 1.59 -7.51 -0.01
C ALA A 75 1.33 -7.42 -1.52
N ALA A 76 2.18 -6.69 -2.25
CA ALA A 76 2.10 -6.59 -3.70
C ALA A 76 2.29 -7.96 -4.39
N GLU A 77 3.19 -8.79 -3.88
CA GLU A 77 3.44 -10.15 -4.39
C GLU A 77 2.25 -11.07 -4.16
N MET A 78 1.67 -11.07 -2.96
CA MET A 78 0.43 -11.78 -2.65
C MET A 78 -0.70 -11.40 -3.64
N HIS A 79 -0.92 -10.10 -3.86
CA HIS A 79 -1.92 -9.65 -4.83
C HIS A 79 -1.64 -10.10 -6.28
N ARG A 80 -0.36 -10.19 -6.68
CA ARG A 80 -0.01 -10.74 -8.00
C ARG A 80 -0.39 -12.21 -8.09
N PHE A 81 -0.08 -13.02 -7.08
CA PHE A 81 -0.39 -14.45 -7.12
C PHE A 81 -1.89 -14.73 -6.98
N GLU A 82 -2.63 -13.91 -6.24
CA GLU A 82 -4.09 -13.91 -6.28
C GLU A 82 -4.63 -13.62 -7.69
N GLY A 83 -4.03 -12.65 -8.38
CA GLY A 83 -4.34 -12.35 -9.78
C GLY A 83 -4.09 -13.54 -10.71
N LEU A 84 -2.95 -14.23 -10.55
CA LEU A 84 -2.61 -15.43 -11.33
C LEU A 84 -3.56 -16.60 -11.02
N LEU A 85 -3.86 -16.85 -9.76
CA LEU A 85 -4.78 -17.90 -9.32
C LEU A 85 -6.18 -17.66 -9.89
N ALA A 86 -6.69 -16.43 -9.78
CA ALA A 86 -7.97 -16.05 -10.35
C ALA A 86 -8.00 -16.19 -11.89
N PHE A 87 -6.89 -15.86 -12.57
CA PHE A 87 -6.77 -16.07 -14.02
C PHE A 87 -6.86 -17.55 -14.39
N LEU A 88 -6.12 -18.43 -13.68
CA LEU A 88 -6.16 -19.88 -13.89
C LEU A 88 -7.55 -20.47 -13.65
N ASP A 89 -8.29 -19.91 -12.70
CA ASP A 89 -9.68 -20.28 -12.39
C ASP A 89 -10.72 -19.59 -13.30
N ARG A 90 -10.28 -18.84 -14.32
CA ARG A 90 -11.14 -18.10 -15.28
C ARG A 90 -12.06 -17.06 -14.62
N ARG A 91 -11.61 -16.47 -13.50
CA ARG A 91 -12.28 -15.38 -12.77
C ARG A 91 -11.61 -14.05 -13.15
N SER A 92 -11.86 -13.58 -14.37
CA SER A 92 -11.16 -12.40 -14.93
C SER A 92 -11.42 -11.10 -14.14
N ASP A 93 -12.61 -10.96 -13.55
CA ASP A 93 -12.96 -9.86 -12.65
C ASP A 93 -12.06 -9.84 -11.39
N ARG A 94 -11.87 -11.01 -10.77
CA ARG A 94 -10.98 -11.19 -9.61
C ARG A 94 -9.51 -11.02 -9.99
N SER A 95 -9.12 -11.55 -11.16
CA SER A 95 -7.75 -11.41 -11.66
C SER A 95 -7.38 -9.94 -11.87
N THR A 96 -8.22 -9.22 -12.61
CA THR A 96 -8.03 -7.79 -12.91
C THR A 96 -7.95 -6.94 -11.65
N THR A 97 -8.86 -7.17 -10.69
CA THR A 97 -8.90 -6.40 -9.44
C THR A 97 -7.69 -6.70 -8.55
N ALA A 98 -7.30 -7.96 -8.39
CA ALA A 98 -6.09 -8.31 -7.63
C ALA A 98 -4.81 -7.72 -8.25
N PHE A 99 -4.68 -7.74 -9.58
CA PHE A 99 -3.54 -7.09 -10.24
C PHE A 99 -3.54 -5.57 -10.10
N ALA A 100 -4.69 -4.92 -10.05
CA ALA A 100 -4.77 -3.49 -9.74
C ALA A 100 -4.29 -3.20 -8.32
N ALA A 101 -4.63 -4.03 -7.33
CA ALA A 101 -4.09 -3.91 -5.97
C ALA A 101 -2.56 -3.97 -5.97
N ALA A 102 -1.98 -4.99 -6.61
CA ALA A 102 -0.53 -5.12 -6.75
C ALA A 102 0.14 -3.88 -7.37
N ARG A 103 -0.44 -3.32 -8.44
CA ARG A 103 0.11 -2.10 -9.09
C ARG A 103 -0.08 -0.83 -8.29
N SER A 104 -1.10 -0.76 -7.44
CA SER A 104 -1.28 0.39 -6.54
C SER A 104 -0.11 0.49 -5.53
N ILE A 105 0.48 -0.66 -5.18
CA ILE A 105 1.63 -0.75 -4.28
C ILE A 105 2.95 -0.62 -5.05
N GLU A 106 3.10 -1.35 -6.16
CA GLU A 106 4.31 -1.41 -7.00
C GLU A 106 4.02 -1.08 -8.48
N PRO A 107 3.83 0.21 -8.84
CA PRO A 107 3.40 0.61 -10.19
C PRO A 107 4.42 0.32 -11.29
N HIS A 108 5.69 0.18 -10.91
CA HIS A 108 6.79 -0.10 -11.83
C HIS A 108 7.08 -1.60 -12.00
N TYR A 109 6.41 -2.48 -11.25
CA TYR A 109 6.60 -3.92 -11.41
C TYR A 109 6.23 -4.36 -12.82
N ARG A 110 7.04 -5.26 -13.38
CA ARG A 110 6.78 -5.96 -14.63
C ARG A 110 7.06 -7.44 -14.40
N PHE A 111 6.19 -8.31 -14.90
CA PHE A 111 6.52 -9.72 -14.91
C PHE A 111 7.79 -9.95 -15.75
N LEU A 112 8.62 -10.90 -15.31
CA LEU A 112 9.76 -11.34 -16.09
C LEU A 112 9.28 -12.07 -17.34
N ASP A 113 9.91 -11.84 -18.50
CA ASP A 113 9.55 -12.51 -19.76
C ASP A 113 9.66 -14.04 -19.66
N SER A 114 10.55 -14.54 -18.80
CA SER A 114 10.70 -15.97 -18.50
C SER A 114 9.51 -16.56 -17.74
N PHE A 115 8.70 -15.71 -17.10
CA PHE A 115 7.57 -16.10 -16.25
C PHE A 115 6.24 -15.81 -16.94
N VAL A 116 6.11 -14.63 -17.55
CA VAL A 116 4.96 -14.22 -18.36
C VAL A 116 5.49 -13.61 -19.66
N PRO A 117 5.63 -14.39 -20.74
CA PRO A 117 6.19 -13.89 -21.98
C PRO A 117 5.27 -12.86 -22.66
N PRO A 118 5.82 -11.98 -23.51
CA PRO A 118 5.03 -11.06 -24.31
C PRO A 118 3.91 -11.76 -25.09
N GLY A 119 2.71 -11.18 -25.06
CA GLY A 119 1.51 -11.75 -25.69
C GLY A 119 0.76 -12.77 -24.83
N ASN A 120 1.24 -13.11 -23.63
CA ASN A 120 0.47 -13.94 -22.70
C ASN A 120 -0.85 -13.23 -22.30
N PRO A 121 -2.02 -13.91 -22.37
CA PRO A 121 -3.31 -13.28 -22.05
C PRO A 121 -3.40 -12.70 -20.64
N VAL A 122 -2.62 -13.19 -19.67
CA VAL A 122 -2.60 -12.64 -18.31
C VAL A 122 -2.13 -11.19 -18.26
N LEU A 123 -1.36 -10.72 -19.25
CA LEU A 123 -0.96 -9.32 -19.36
C LEU A 123 -2.15 -8.40 -19.66
N GLY A 124 -3.20 -8.95 -20.30
CA GLY A 124 -4.48 -8.30 -20.50
C GLY A 124 -5.16 -8.01 -19.15
N ASP A 125 -5.40 -9.06 -18.36
CA ASP A 125 -5.99 -8.95 -17.02
C ASP A 125 -5.12 -8.10 -16.09
N TYR A 126 -3.79 -8.22 -16.19
CA TYR A 126 -2.87 -7.35 -15.46
C TYR A 126 -3.25 -5.90 -15.76
N SER A 127 -3.12 -5.42 -16.98
CA SER A 127 -3.29 -3.98 -17.30
C SER A 127 -4.74 -3.46 -17.34
N ALA A 128 -5.76 -4.30 -17.18
CA ALA A 128 -7.15 -3.96 -17.49
C ALA A 128 -7.80 -2.89 -16.57
N LEU A 129 -7.40 -2.81 -15.30
CA LEU A 129 -7.93 -1.82 -14.35
C LEU A 129 -6.84 -0.84 -13.90
N ASN A 130 -7.08 0.46 -14.09
CA ASN A 130 -6.18 1.49 -13.59
C ASN A 130 -6.40 1.70 -12.08
N PRO A 131 -5.40 1.45 -11.21
CA PRO A 131 -5.57 1.62 -9.77
C PRO A 131 -5.91 3.06 -9.34
N ASP A 132 -5.53 4.07 -10.14
CA ASP A 132 -5.80 5.48 -9.83
C ASP A 132 -7.30 5.85 -9.96
N ASP A 133 -8.08 5.05 -10.67
CA ASP A 133 -9.54 5.25 -10.83
C ASP A 133 -10.33 4.60 -9.67
N GLY A 134 -9.64 3.98 -8.71
CA GLY A 134 -10.23 3.30 -7.57
C GLY A 134 -10.94 4.26 -6.59
N LYS A 135 -12.02 3.77 -5.99
CA LYS A 135 -12.71 4.46 -4.89
C LYS A 135 -12.18 3.99 -3.55
N SER A 136 -12.16 4.87 -2.57
CA SER A 136 -11.75 4.54 -1.20
C SER A 136 -12.87 4.77 -0.18
N LEU A 137 -12.88 3.93 0.84
CA LEU A 137 -13.64 4.07 2.07
C LEU A 137 -12.69 4.47 3.20
N THR A 138 -13.05 5.48 3.98
CA THR A 138 -12.31 5.84 5.20
C THR A 138 -12.80 4.98 6.36
N LEU A 139 -11.90 4.22 6.97
CA LEU A 139 -12.12 3.43 8.17
C LEU A 139 -12.08 4.33 9.41
N ILE A 140 -12.76 3.89 10.47
CA ILE A 140 -12.71 4.55 11.78
C ILE A 140 -11.40 4.16 12.47
N GLU A 141 -10.75 5.09 13.16
CA GLU A 141 -9.52 4.78 13.90
C GLU A 141 -9.81 3.78 15.03
N PRO A 142 -8.94 2.78 15.26
CA PRO A 142 -9.14 1.85 16.37
C PRO A 142 -8.93 2.55 17.72
N GLU A 143 -9.58 2.04 18.78
CA GLU A 143 -9.45 2.52 20.15
C GLU A 143 -7.99 2.43 20.61
N GLU A 144 -7.36 1.27 20.35
CA GLU A 144 -5.97 0.94 20.62
C GLU A 144 -5.23 0.61 19.32
N GLY A 145 -3.97 1.03 19.21
CA GLY A 145 -3.12 0.68 18.08
C GLY A 145 -3.40 1.45 16.78
N ARG A 146 -3.18 0.79 15.65
CA ARG A 146 -3.33 1.33 14.29
C ARG A 146 -3.80 0.28 13.29
N ILE A 147 -4.35 0.77 12.17
CA ILE A 147 -4.66 -0.05 11.00
C ILE A 147 -3.52 0.07 9.99
N VAL A 148 -3.05 -1.07 9.50
CA VAL A 148 -2.10 -1.20 8.40
C VAL A 148 -2.83 -1.82 7.21
N LEU A 149 -2.79 -1.15 6.07
CA LEU A 149 -3.37 -1.60 4.81
C LEU A 149 -2.25 -1.78 3.80
N ASP A 150 -2.09 -3.00 3.26
CA ASP A 150 -1.07 -3.33 2.26
C ASP A 150 0.35 -2.93 2.71
N GLY A 151 0.64 -3.12 4.01
CA GLY A 151 1.90 -2.76 4.64
C GLY A 151 2.12 -1.27 4.89
N ARG A 152 1.06 -0.44 4.82
CA ARG A 152 1.13 1.01 5.09
C ARG A 152 0.09 1.42 6.14
N SER A 153 0.50 2.21 7.13
CA SER A 153 -0.45 2.82 8.08
C SER A 153 -1.40 3.76 7.34
N SER A 154 -2.68 3.41 7.27
CA SER A 154 -3.70 4.12 6.49
C SER A 154 -5.09 3.76 6.98
N LEU A 155 -5.98 4.75 7.02
CA LEU A 155 -7.43 4.52 7.20
C LEU A 155 -8.17 4.52 5.85
N SER A 156 -7.49 4.73 4.72
CA SER A 156 -8.11 4.78 3.39
C SER A 156 -8.02 3.41 2.73
N ARG A 157 -9.11 2.63 2.77
CA ARG A 157 -9.21 1.30 2.16
C ARG A 157 -9.79 1.40 0.76
N SER A 158 -9.21 0.71 -0.22
CA SER A 158 -9.80 0.61 -1.56
C SER A 158 -11.10 -0.21 -1.53
N THR A 159 -12.09 0.27 -2.27
CA THR A 159 -13.36 -0.42 -2.55
C THR A 159 -13.44 -0.86 -4.01
N SER A 160 -12.33 -0.80 -4.74
CA SER A 160 -12.26 -1.17 -6.16
C SER A 160 -11.34 -2.37 -6.42
N PHE A 161 -10.47 -2.71 -5.47
CA PHE A 161 -9.58 -3.87 -5.52
C PHE A 161 -9.31 -4.39 -4.10
N PRO A 162 -8.83 -5.64 -3.94
CA PRO A 162 -8.58 -6.20 -2.62
C PRO A 162 -7.47 -5.47 -1.86
N THR A 163 -7.47 -5.63 -0.53
CA THR A 163 -6.47 -5.07 0.40
C THR A 163 -6.18 -6.09 1.50
N ILE A 164 -4.93 -6.18 1.93
CA ILE A 164 -4.52 -6.87 3.14
C ILE A 164 -4.70 -5.89 4.31
N PHE A 165 -5.59 -6.22 5.23
CA PHE A 165 -5.86 -5.48 6.46
C PHE A 165 -5.10 -6.12 7.61
N GLN A 166 -4.38 -5.31 8.39
CA GLN A 166 -3.81 -5.70 9.67
C GLN A 166 -4.22 -4.71 10.76
N LEU A 167 -4.67 -5.23 11.90
CA LEU A 167 -4.82 -4.46 13.14
C LEU A 167 -3.58 -4.70 13.99
N VAL A 168 -2.87 -3.63 14.32
CA VAL A 168 -1.61 -3.66 15.07
C VAL A 168 -1.81 -2.92 16.37
N ASP A 169 -1.46 -3.51 17.51
CA ASP A 169 -1.64 -2.87 18.81
C ASP A 169 -0.58 -1.78 19.11
N ASP A 170 -0.67 -1.15 20.28
CA ASP A 170 0.25 -0.09 20.71
C ASP A 170 1.68 -0.61 20.99
N SER A 171 1.86 -1.92 21.19
CA SER A 171 3.18 -2.55 21.34
C SER A 171 3.84 -2.83 19.99
N GLY A 172 3.06 -2.78 18.91
CA GLY A 172 3.50 -3.11 17.56
C GLY A 172 3.19 -4.54 17.14
N ASP A 173 2.48 -5.32 17.95
CA ASP A 173 2.14 -6.71 17.65
C ASP A 173 0.90 -6.78 16.74
N VAL A 174 0.92 -7.67 15.75
CA VAL A 174 -0.25 -7.90 14.87
C VAL A 174 -1.32 -8.70 15.61
N ARG A 175 -2.51 -8.13 15.73
CA ARG A 175 -3.66 -8.73 16.41
C ARG A 175 -4.55 -9.55 15.49
N SER A 176 -4.66 -9.13 14.22
CA SER A 176 -5.46 -9.82 13.21
C SER A 176 -5.03 -9.41 11.81
N THR A 177 -4.96 -10.37 10.89
CA THR A 177 -4.70 -10.15 9.47
C THR A 177 -5.85 -10.69 8.63
N HIS A 178 -6.26 -9.97 7.60
CA HIS A 178 -7.33 -10.38 6.68
C HIS A 178 -7.02 -9.96 5.24
N TYR A 179 -7.23 -10.86 4.28
CA TYR A 179 -7.30 -10.51 2.86
C TYR A 179 -8.74 -10.14 2.50
N LEU A 180 -8.99 -8.86 2.21
CA LEU A 180 -10.33 -8.33 2.02
C LEU A 180 -10.58 -7.95 0.56
N TRP A 181 -11.50 -8.63 -0.09
CA TRP A 181 -12.02 -8.24 -1.39
C TRP A 181 -12.89 -6.97 -1.30
N PRO A 182 -13.13 -6.25 -2.42
CA PRO A 182 -13.85 -4.96 -2.42
C PRO A 182 -15.19 -4.97 -1.70
N GLU A 183 -15.96 -6.04 -1.87
CA GLU A 183 -17.31 -6.21 -1.32
C GLU A 183 -17.32 -6.73 0.13
N GLU A 184 -16.17 -7.16 0.66
CA GLU A 184 -16.09 -7.73 1.99
C GLU A 184 -16.03 -6.61 3.04
N PRO A 185 -16.83 -6.66 4.12
CA PRO A 185 -16.78 -5.66 5.17
C PRO A 185 -15.41 -5.69 5.87
N SER A 186 -15.01 -4.57 6.48
CA SER A 186 -13.86 -4.60 7.38
C SER A 186 -14.17 -5.51 8.58
N PRO A 187 -13.18 -6.28 9.07
CA PRO A 187 -13.31 -7.02 10.33
C PRO A 187 -13.74 -6.09 11.46
N PRO A 188 -14.55 -6.55 12.42
CA PRO A 188 -14.92 -5.74 13.58
C PRO A 188 -13.70 -5.47 14.48
N TYR A 189 -13.54 -4.24 14.95
CA TYR A 189 -12.56 -3.85 15.95
C TYR A 189 -13.15 -2.81 16.90
N ALA A 190 -12.53 -2.61 18.06
CA ALA A 190 -12.92 -1.55 18.97
C ALA A 190 -12.60 -0.20 18.34
N GLU A 191 -13.63 0.60 18.05
CA GLU A 191 -13.49 1.90 17.40
C GLU A 191 -13.21 2.99 18.44
N ARG A 192 -12.28 3.90 18.12
CA ARG A 192 -12.06 5.09 18.93
C ARG A 192 -13.33 5.91 18.95
N SER A 193 -13.90 6.08 20.14
CA SER A 193 -15.04 6.97 20.36
C SER A 193 -14.63 8.39 19.99
N VAL A 194 -14.94 8.82 18.76
CA VAL A 194 -14.88 10.25 18.44
C VAL A 194 -15.99 10.88 19.25
N PRO A 195 -15.69 11.76 20.24
CA PRO A 195 -16.74 12.46 20.94
C PRO A 195 -17.54 13.17 19.86
N ILE A 196 -18.80 12.77 19.67
CA ILE A 196 -19.72 13.50 18.81
C ILE A 196 -19.91 14.82 19.53
N THR A 197 -19.00 15.76 19.30
CA THR A 197 -19.20 17.13 19.65
C THR A 197 -20.34 17.51 18.73
N HIS A 198 -21.55 17.47 19.28
CA HIS A 198 -22.70 18.14 18.70
C HIS A 198 -22.34 19.62 18.66
N GLN A 199 -21.49 20.03 17.71
CA GLN A 199 -21.48 21.40 17.22
C GLN A 199 -22.81 21.57 16.50
N GLN A 200 -23.81 21.76 17.35
CA GLN A 200 -25.10 22.30 17.06
C GLN A 200 -24.81 23.52 16.21
N ARG A 201 -25.12 23.37 14.94
CA ARG A 201 -24.97 24.35 13.87
C ARG A 201 -25.89 25.53 14.22
N THR A 202 -25.51 26.34 15.21
CA THR A 202 -26.05 27.68 15.36
C THR A 202 -25.52 28.47 14.17
N ARG A 203 -26.39 28.48 13.17
CA ARG A 203 -26.40 29.27 11.95
C ARG A 203 -26.26 30.75 12.32
N GLY A 204 -25.06 31.16 12.71
CA GLY A 204 -24.64 32.56 12.74
C GLY A 204 -24.11 32.88 11.34
N SER A 205 -25.00 33.38 10.50
CA SER A 205 -24.78 33.66 9.09
C SER A 205 -24.00 34.95 8.85
N ASP A 206 -22.88 35.19 9.54
CA ASP A 206 -22.04 36.36 9.29
C ASP A 206 -20.58 36.08 9.66
N ALA A 207 -19.67 36.41 8.74
CA ALA A 207 -18.22 36.45 8.89
C ALA A 207 -17.44 35.12 8.85
N ILE A 208 -17.34 34.52 7.65
CA ILE A 208 -16.04 34.03 7.19
C ILE A 208 -15.78 34.68 5.84
N ALA A 209 -15.20 35.88 5.87
CA ALA A 209 -14.38 36.34 4.75
C ALA A 209 -13.28 35.30 4.61
N ALA A 210 -13.40 34.42 3.61
CA ALA A 210 -12.37 33.47 3.26
C ALA A 210 -11.09 34.25 2.99
N VAL A 211 -10.18 34.27 3.96
CA VAL A 211 -8.80 34.67 3.74
C VAL A 211 -8.25 33.61 2.80
N ARG A 212 -8.34 33.85 1.49
CA ARG A 212 -7.50 33.19 0.50
C ARG A 212 -6.07 33.63 0.78
N THR A 213 -5.42 33.01 1.77
CA THR A 213 -3.96 32.99 1.83
C THR A 213 -3.51 32.21 0.61
N GLY A 214 -3.12 32.93 -0.44
CA GLY A 214 -2.44 32.32 -1.57
C GLY A 214 -1.18 31.56 -1.08
N PRO A 215 -0.59 30.71 -1.95
CA PRO A 215 0.60 29.96 -1.59
C PRO A 215 1.66 30.89 -0.99
N ASP A 216 2.24 30.47 0.14
CA ASP A 216 3.26 31.24 0.82
C ASP A 216 4.41 31.50 -0.15
N ARG A 217 4.52 32.76 -0.59
CA ARG A 217 5.50 33.17 -1.58
C ARG A 217 6.92 32.88 -1.11
N GLY A 218 7.18 32.84 0.20
CA GLY A 218 8.48 32.51 0.78
C GLY A 218 8.89 31.05 0.57
N LEU A 219 7.94 30.12 0.70
CA LEU A 219 8.21 28.69 0.44
C LEU A 219 8.46 28.43 -1.05
N LEU A 220 7.73 29.10 -1.94
CA LEU A 220 7.94 28.99 -3.38
C LEU A 220 9.29 29.55 -3.83
N THR A 221 9.73 30.71 -3.30
CA THR A 221 11.07 31.24 -3.58
C THR A 221 12.17 30.34 -3.02
N GLY A 222 11.98 29.77 -1.82
CA GLY A 222 12.89 28.80 -1.24
C GLY A 222 13.07 27.56 -2.13
N ALA A 223 11.97 26.95 -2.57
CA ALA A 223 11.99 25.79 -3.47
C ALA A 223 12.70 26.10 -4.80
N GLY A 224 12.42 27.28 -5.39
CA GLY A 224 13.05 27.72 -6.64
C GLY A 224 14.56 27.90 -6.53
N LEU A 225 15.04 28.53 -5.45
CA LEU A 225 16.49 28.74 -5.23
C LEU A 225 17.21 27.41 -5.02
N SER A 226 16.68 26.52 -4.17
CA SER A 226 17.29 25.20 -3.95
C SER A 226 17.32 24.34 -5.22
N GLY A 227 16.26 24.41 -6.04
CA GLY A 227 16.22 23.72 -7.33
C GLY A 227 17.29 24.21 -8.30
N LEU A 228 17.49 25.53 -8.41
CA LEU A 228 18.56 26.12 -9.24
C LEU A 228 19.95 25.71 -8.74
N THR A 229 20.18 25.67 -7.42
CA THR A 229 21.45 25.20 -6.84
C THR A 229 21.73 23.74 -7.20
N ALA A 230 20.71 22.86 -7.12
CA ALA A 230 20.86 21.45 -7.49
C ALA A 230 21.26 21.29 -8.97
N ILE A 231 20.64 22.04 -9.88
CA ILE A 231 20.95 22.03 -11.32
C ILE A 231 22.41 22.48 -11.57
N LEU A 232 22.84 23.56 -10.94
CA LEU A 232 24.21 24.08 -11.11
C LEU A 232 25.26 23.10 -10.59
N LEU A 233 25.01 22.48 -9.43
CA LEU A 233 25.92 21.48 -8.85
C LEU A 233 26.02 20.23 -9.72
N TYR A 234 24.89 19.74 -10.23
CA TYR A 234 24.86 18.58 -11.13
C TYR A 234 25.55 18.89 -12.47
N GLY A 235 25.33 20.08 -13.04
CA GLY A 235 26.06 20.54 -14.22
C GLY A 235 27.57 20.65 -13.99
N GLY A 236 27.98 21.09 -12.80
CA GLY A 236 29.39 21.08 -12.38
C GLY A 236 29.98 19.66 -12.31
N ALA A 237 29.24 18.71 -11.75
CA ALA A 237 29.65 17.30 -11.71
C ALA A 237 29.89 16.75 -13.12
N PHE A 238 28.98 17.03 -14.06
CA PHE A 238 29.13 16.61 -15.46
C PHE A 238 30.43 17.12 -16.11
N VAL A 239 30.80 18.39 -15.89
CA VAL A 239 32.05 18.96 -16.41
C VAL A 239 33.27 18.29 -15.79
N VAL A 240 33.25 17.98 -14.50
CA VAL A 240 34.33 17.26 -13.81
C VAL A 240 34.45 15.84 -14.33
N HIS A 241 33.32 15.17 -14.56
CA HIS A 241 33.28 13.82 -15.14
C HIS A 241 33.88 13.78 -16.54
N GLN A 242 33.56 14.75 -17.41
CA GLN A 242 34.18 14.84 -18.75
C GLN A 242 35.70 15.02 -18.69
N ARG A 243 36.23 15.75 -17.70
CA ARG A 243 37.68 15.84 -17.49
C ARG A 243 38.28 14.53 -16.98
N TYR A 244 37.56 13.83 -16.12
CA TYR A 244 38.00 12.53 -15.61
C TYR A 244 38.13 11.49 -16.73
N ASP A 245 37.21 11.49 -17.70
CA ASP A 245 37.22 10.56 -18.85
C ASP A 245 38.12 11.00 -20.01
N ASN A 246 38.70 12.21 -19.97
CA ASN A 246 39.59 12.68 -21.02
C ASN A 246 40.94 11.92 -20.95
N PRO A 247 41.36 11.22 -22.02
CA PRO A 247 42.61 10.45 -22.03
C PRO A 247 43.88 11.30 -21.83
N ASP A 248 43.82 12.61 -22.09
CA ASP A 248 44.93 13.54 -21.89
C ASP A 248 45.06 14.01 -20.42
N THR A 249 44.15 13.61 -19.53
CA THR A 249 44.18 14.00 -18.11
C THR A 249 45.30 13.27 -17.37
N ASN A 250 46.14 14.04 -16.67
CA ASN A 250 47.24 13.49 -15.88
C ASN A 250 46.71 12.56 -14.77
N VAL A 251 47.24 11.33 -14.73
CA VAL A 251 46.85 10.28 -13.76
C VAL A 251 46.91 10.76 -12.31
N ALA A 252 47.87 11.62 -11.97
CA ALA A 252 48.01 12.18 -10.62
C ALA A 252 46.79 13.04 -10.19
N GLN A 253 45.98 13.51 -11.14
CA GLN A 253 44.80 14.36 -10.88
C GLN A 253 43.50 13.56 -10.76
N LEU A 254 43.46 12.29 -11.18
CA LEU A 254 42.23 11.49 -11.22
C LEU A 254 41.60 11.28 -9.83
N GLY A 255 42.43 11.12 -8.80
CA GLY A 255 41.94 11.01 -7.41
C GLY A 255 41.21 12.26 -6.95
N GLY A 256 41.74 13.45 -7.28
CA GLY A 256 41.11 14.73 -6.96
C GLY A 256 39.81 14.95 -7.74
N LEU A 257 39.79 14.64 -9.05
CA LEU A 257 38.60 14.76 -9.88
C LEU A 257 37.47 13.84 -9.39
N ARG A 258 37.78 12.60 -8.99
CA ARG A 258 36.79 11.68 -8.41
C ARG A 258 36.20 12.23 -7.11
N ALA A 259 37.04 12.75 -6.21
CA ALA A 259 36.58 13.32 -4.94
C ALA A 259 35.65 14.53 -5.16
N VAL A 260 36.02 15.44 -6.07
CA VAL A 260 35.21 16.62 -6.41
C VAL A 260 33.90 16.21 -7.08
N ASN A 261 33.93 15.27 -8.03
CA ASN A 261 32.72 14.78 -8.70
C ASN A 261 31.72 14.18 -7.68
N ASN A 262 32.20 13.30 -6.79
CA ASN A 262 31.36 12.68 -5.77
C ASN A 262 30.76 13.71 -4.81
N ALA A 263 31.54 14.71 -4.41
CA ALA A 263 31.05 15.79 -3.55
C ALA A 263 29.95 16.62 -4.23
N LEU A 264 30.11 16.95 -5.52
CA LEU A 264 29.12 17.69 -6.30
C LEU A 264 27.82 16.90 -6.50
N VAL A 265 27.91 15.60 -6.81
CA VAL A 265 26.73 14.73 -6.94
C VAL A 265 25.99 14.64 -5.60
N LEU A 266 26.69 14.39 -4.49
CA LEU A 266 26.09 14.33 -3.15
C LEU A 266 25.38 15.66 -2.79
N ALA A 267 26.05 16.79 -3.00
CA ALA A 267 25.49 18.11 -2.70
C ALA A 267 24.28 18.46 -3.59
N SER A 268 24.30 18.04 -4.86
CA SER A 268 23.16 18.22 -5.78
C SER A 268 21.93 17.43 -5.31
N GLY A 269 22.13 16.19 -4.84
CA GLY A 269 21.06 15.35 -4.30
C GLY A 269 20.43 15.95 -3.05
N ALA A 270 21.24 16.41 -2.09
CA ALA A 270 20.74 17.08 -0.89
C ALA A 270 19.92 18.34 -1.21
N SER A 271 20.39 19.15 -2.16
CA SER A 271 19.69 20.38 -2.59
C SER A 271 18.37 20.07 -3.30
N ALA A 272 18.33 19.03 -4.13
CA ALA A 272 17.12 18.58 -4.81
C ALA A 272 16.05 18.11 -3.81
N THR A 273 16.44 17.34 -2.78
CA THR A 273 15.53 16.89 -1.71
C THR A 273 14.90 18.07 -0.97
N VAL A 274 15.70 19.09 -0.63
CA VAL A 274 15.17 20.32 0.01
C VAL A 274 14.19 21.05 -0.91
N ALA A 275 14.49 21.16 -2.19
CA ALA A 275 13.59 21.82 -3.16
C ALA A 275 12.22 21.12 -3.26
N VAL A 276 12.20 19.79 -3.32
CA VAL A 276 10.96 18.99 -3.37
C VAL A 276 10.18 19.09 -2.05
N GLY A 277 10.88 19.05 -0.91
CA GLY A 277 10.24 19.21 0.42
C GLY A 277 9.58 20.58 0.60
N LEU A 278 10.25 21.66 0.20
CA LEU A 278 9.68 23.00 0.26
C LEU A 278 8.52 23.19 -0.75
N GLY A 279 8.66 22.65 -1.96
CA GLY A 279 7.64 22.75 -3.01
C GLY A 279 6.35 22.01 -2.65
N SER A 280 6.45 20.81 -2.08
CA SER A 280 5.30 20.05 -1.59
C SER A 280 4.61 20.77 -0.42
N SER A 281 5.38 21.26 0.56
CA SER A 281 4.84 22.00 1.71
C SER A 281 4.08 23.27 1.28
N ALA A 282 4.61 24.01 0.30
CA ALA A 282 3.95 25.21 -0.24
C ALA A 282 2.56 24.89 -0.85
N PHE A 283 2.40 23.70 -1.44
CA PHE A 283 1.15 23.26 -2.04
C PHE A 283 0.11 22.83 -0.99
N PHE A 284 0.54 22.16 0.07
CA PHE A 284 -0.35 21.75 1.16
C PHE A 284 -0.85 22.94 1.97
N VAL A 285 0.00 23.92 2.27
CA VAL A 285 -0.41 25.15 2.99
C VAL A 285 -1.42 25.98 2.18
N ALA A 286 -1.36 25.94 0.84
CA ALA A 286 -2.28 26.69 -0.01
C ALA A 286 -3.70 26.08 -0.11
N ARG A 287 -3.91 24.86 0.39
CA ARG A 287 -5.19 24.13 0.27
C ARG A 287 -6.06 24.16 1.53
N PHE A 288 -5.53 24.58 2.67
CA PHE A 288 -6.25 24.75 3.94
C PHE A 288 -6.47 26.24 4.21
#